data_AF-A0A959GXY4-F1
#
_entry.id   AF-A0A959GXY4-F1
#
_cell.length_a   1.000
_cell.length_b   1.000
_cell.length_c   1.000
_cell.angle_alpha   90.00
_cell.angle_beta   90.00
_cell.angle_gamma   90.00
#
_symmetry.space_group_name_H-M   'P 1'
#
loop_
_entity.id
_entity.type
_entity.pdbx_description
1 polymer ?
#
loop_
_entity_poly.entity_id
_entity_poly.type
_entity_poly.pdbx_seq_one_letter_code
_entity_poly.pdbx_strand_id
1 'polypeptide(L)'
;MFLKTIHHNYKPLITSLLLLLFTSFVQAQKRTAFDLLTPSEGATITLELDLTELINSKHTNQYFPGAITTPDGKMMKVEVRPRGKFRRRTCETPPLKLKFSKKDLRAAQLDTFNEVKMVIPCFNDPQGEELLLREYVAYRMYEQLSPYSVRARLVRVIFRDRHVEQDRAPVYCLMLEHKEQLEARLNGHITSLFEVPDDSLQTDQTALMIMFQYMIGNTDWSLADGRNLYMLLEKGSNRYRTIPYDFDFSGLVSAPYAVPNSETGIKKVQQRYMIAGHIPKEALQQASRLIESKRLDLLEWCNKPYMPKNIAKGMTTYLESFFQLLQEKSIEQLRPKGDLR
;
A
#
# COMPACT_ATOMS: atom_id res chain seq x y z
N MET A 1 30.13 -89.51 -29.76
CA MET A 1 30.70 -88.80 -28.59
C MET A 1 29.75 -87.67 -28.25
N PHE A 2 28.81 -87.91 -27.33
CA PHE A 2 27.69 -87.02 -27.02
C PHE A 2 28.14 -85.86 -26.12
N LEU A 3 27.97 -84.63 -26.60
CA LEU A 3 28.13 -83.39 -25.82
C LEU A 3 26.76 -82.94 -25.29
N LYS A 4 26.65 -82.84 -23.96
CA LYS A 4 25.49 -82.33 -23.23
C LYS A 4 25.31 -80.83 -23.46
N THR A 5 24.12 -80.43 -23.87
CA THR A 5 23.69 -79.03 -23.96
C THR A 5 23.22 -78.54 -22.59
N ILE A 6 23.80 -77.43 -22.11
CA ILE A 6 23.44 -76.79 -20.84
C ILE A 6 22.36 -75.73 -21.12
N HIS A 7 21.20 -75.83 -20.46
CA HIS A 7 20.17 -74.79 -20.46
C HIS A 7 20.52 -73.69 -19.45
N HIS A 8 20.58 -72.44 -19.90
CA HIS A 8 20.61 -71.25 -19.04
C HIS A 8 19.20 -70.67 -18.91
N ASN A 9 18.67 -70.68 -17.68
CA ASN A 9 17.44 -70.01 -17.30
C ASN A 9 17.70 -68.51 -17.09
N TYR A 10 17.22 -67.67 -18.02
CA TYR A 10 17.17 -66.22 -17.82
C TYR A 10 15.82 -65.83 -17.19
N LYS A 11 15.84 -65.32 -15.95
CA LYS A 11 14.68 -64.68 -15.33
C LYS A 11 14.56 -63.24 -15.85
N PRO A 12 13.41 -62.80 -16.39
CA PRO A 12 13.24 -61.41 -16.80
C PRO A 12 13.07 -60.52 -15.55
N LEU A 13 13.95 -59.52 -15.42
CA LEU A 13 13.88 -58.50 -14.38
C LEU A 13 12.84 -57.45 -14.81
N ILE A 14 11.65 -57.50 -14.22
CA ILE A 14 10.60 -56.48 -14.43
C ILE A 14 11.00 -55.24 -13.63
N THR A 15 11.54 -54.22 -14.30
CA THR A 15 11.76 -52.90 -13.69
C THR A 15 10.43 -52.14 -13.64
N SER A 16 9.83 -52.09 -12.46
CA SER A 16 8.65 -51.28 -12.18
C SER A 16 9.05 -49.79 -12.11
N LEU A 17 8.64 -49.01 -13.11
CA LEU A 17 8.84 -47.56 -13.17
C LEU A 17 7.79 -46.88 -12.27
N LEU A 18 8.16 -46.57 -11.03
CA LEU A 18 7.30 -45.89 -10.08
C LEU A 18 7.24 -44.38 -10.43
N LEU A 19 6.15 -43.94 -11.06
CA LEU A 19 5.90 -42.53 -11.37
C LEU A 19 5.51 -41.80 -10.05
N LEU A 20 6.47 -41.15 -9.39
CA LEU A 20 6.23 -40.29 -8.24
C LEU A 20 5.51 -39.01 -8.69
N LEU A 21 4.18 -39.01 -8.63
CA LEU A 21 3.35 -37.82 -8.72
C LEU A 21 3.61 -36.96 -7.46
N PHE A 22 4.53 -36.00 -7.56
CA PHE A 22 4.65 -34.92 -6.59
C PHE A 22 3.39 -34.05 -6.68
N THR A 23 2.39 -34.37 -5.86
CA THR A 23 1.28 -33.46 -5.60
C THR A 23 1.83 -32.32 -4.74
N SER A 24 2.16 -31.20 -5.38
CA SER A 24 2.41 -29.96 -4.67
C SER A 24 1.10 -29.55 -4.00
N PHE A 25 0.95 -29.82 -2.71
CA PHE A 25 -0.10 -29.23 -1.90
C PHE A 25 0.13 -27.71 -1.87
N VAL A 26 -0.50 -26.99 -2.79
CA VAL A 26 -0.65 -25.53 -2.69
C VAL A 26 -1.59 -25.31 -1.51
N GLN A 27 -1.04 -25.08 -0.33
CA GLN A 27 -1.84 -24.67 0.81
C GLN A 27 -2.38 -23.27 0.50
N ALA A 28 -3.68 -23.19 0.20
CA ALA A 28 -4.35 -21.92 -0.04
C ALA A 28 -4.09 -20.99 1.16
N GLN A 29 -3.54 -19.80 0.90
CA GLN A 29 -3.31 -18.82 1.94
C GLN A 29 -4.65 -18.46 2.58
N LYS A 30 -4.73 -18.54 3.91
CA LYS A 30 -5.97 -18.22 4.63
C LYS A 30 -6.33 -16.75 4.36
N ARG A 31 -7.63 -16.51 4.13
CA ARG A 31 -8.18 -15.15 4.00
C ARG A 31 -7.89 -14.35 5.27
N THR A 32 -7.50 -13.10 5.14
CA THR A 32 -7.20 -12.22 6.28
C THR A 32 -8.39 -11.34 6.65
N ALA A 33 -8.33 -10.63 7.78
CA ALA A 33 -9.31 -9.60 8.12
C ALA A 33 -9.35 -8.48 7.07
N PHE A 34 -8.20 -8.07 6.53
CA PHE A 34 -8.13 -7.10 5.44
C PHE A 34 -8.94 -7.58 4.23
N ASP A 35 -8.70 -8.79 3.74
CA ASP A 35 -9.40 -9.34 2.57
C ASP A 35 -10.90 -9.60 2.83
N LEU A 36 -11.28 -9.80 4.11
CA LEU A 36 -12.68 -9.92 4.52
C LEU A 36 -13.43 -8.59 4.42
N LEU A 37 -12.78 -7.51 4.85
CA LEU A 37 -13.36 -6.17 4.87
C LEU A 37 -13.37 -5.52 3.48
N THR A 38 -12.52 -5.97 2.57
CA THR A 38 -12.32 -5.35 1.26
C THR A 38 -12.54 -6.32 0.09
N PRO A 39 -13.70 -7.00 -0.01
CA PRO A 39 -13.94 -7.99 -1.08
C PRO A 39 -14.05 -7.36 -2.47
N SER A 40 -14.47 -6.09 -2.55
CA SER A 40 -14.58 -5.30 -3.77
C SER A 40 -14.42 -3.82 -3.44
N GLU A 41 -14.11 -3.00 -4.44
CA GLU A 41 -14.00 -1.56 -4.26
C GLU A 41 -15.37 -0.95 -3.95
N GLY A 42 -15.43 -0.16 -2.88
CA GLY A 42 -16.66 0.43 -2.38
C GLY A 42 -17.57 -0.52 -1.61
N ALA A 43 -17.08 -1.71 -1.21
CA ALA A 43 -17.83 -2.61 -0.33
C ALA A 43 -18.26 -1.89 0.95
N THR A 44 -19.51 -2.12 1.38
CA THR A 44 -20.07 -1.45 2.55
C THR A 44 -19.78 -2.26 3.82
N ILE A 45 -19.31 -1.57 4.85
CA ILE A 45 -19.18 -2.11 6.21
C ILE A 45 -19.83 -1.16 7.21
N THR A 46 -20.26 -1.70 8.35
CA THR A 46 -20.69 -0.88 9.49
C THR A 46 -19.66 -0.99 10.59
N LEU A 47 -19.24 0.14 11.16
CA LEU A 47 -18.36 0.22 12.31
C LEU A 47 -19.11 0.88 13.47
N GLU A 48 -19.40 0.08 14.50
CA GLU A 48 -20.09 0.50 15.72
C GLU A 48 -19.08 0.68 16.86
N LEU A 49 -19.03 1.86 17.47
CA LEU A 49 -18.15 2.23 18.60
C LEU A 49 -18.62 3.53 19.24
N ASP A 50 -18.06 3.88 20.41
CA ASP A 50 -18.17 5.25 20.94
C ASP A 50 -17.23 6.16 20.12
N LEU A 51 -17.75 6.68 19.00
CA LEU A 51 -16.96 7.46 18.06
C LEU A 51 -16.73 8.88 18.59
N THR A 52 -17.71 9.43 19.30
CA THR A 52 -17.61 10.73 19.96
C THR A 52 -16.46 10.74 20.97
N GLU A 53 -16.41 9.76 21.88
CA GLU A 53 -15.32 9.67 22.85
C GLU A 53 -13.98 9.38 22.17
N LEU A 54 -13.94 8.53 21.14
CA LEU A 54 -12.70 8.29 20.39
C LEU A 54 -12.13 9.56 19.77
N ILE A 55 -12.99 10.44 19.22
CA ILE A 55 -12.58 11.73 18.64
C ILE A 55 -12.10 12.68 19.74
N ASN A 56 -12.81 12.76 20.87
CA ASN A 56 -12.40 13.59 22.01
C ASN A 56 -11.04 13.13 22.58
N SER A 57 -10.85 11.82 22.65
CA SER A 57 -9.61 11.16 23.06
C SER A 57 -8.60 10.98 21.92
N LYS A 58 -8.74 11.72 20.80
CA LYS A 58 -7.88 11.52 19.61
C LYS A 58 -6.39 11.69 19.88
N HIS A 59 -5.96 12.31 20.99
CA HIS A 59 -4.55 12.45 21.38
C HIS A 59 -4.02 11.32 22.29
N THR A 60 -4.83 10.31 22.62
CA THR A 60 -4.40 9.10 23.35
C THR A 60 -4.18 7.89 22.43
N ASN A 61 -3.37 6.91 22.87
CA ASN A 61 -3.22 5.61 22.20
C ASN A 61 -4.20 4.56 22.75
N GLN A 62 -5.27 4.99 23.41
CA GLN A 62 -6.26 4.12 24.01
C GLN A 62 -7.06 3.40 22.93
N TYR A 63 -7.30 2.11 23.16
CA TYR A 63 -8.24 1.33 22.37
C TYR A 63 -9.65 1.45 22.94
N PHE A 64 -10.60 1.65 22.04
CA PHE A 64 -12.03 1.68 22.29
C PHE A 64 -12.65 0.39 21.75
N PRO A 65 -13.50 -0.29 22.53
CA PRO A 65 -14.20 -1.46 22.05
C PRO A 65 -15.23 -1.07 20.98
N GLY A 66 -15.37 -1.91 19.97
CA GLY A 66 -16.36 -1.76 18.91
C GLY A 66 -16.72 -3.09 18.25
N ALA A 67 -17.59 -3.00 17.26
CA ALA A 67 -17.99 -4.09 16.40
C ALA A 67 -17.97 -3.64 14.94
N ILE A 68 -17.54 -4.54 14.05
CA ILE A 68 -17.66 -4.36 12.62
C ILE A 68 -18.64 -5.38 12.06
N THR A 69 -19.57 -4.93 11.23
CA THR A 69 -20.36 -5.76 10.34
C THR A 69 -19.70 -5.76 8.96
N THR A 70 -19.24 -6.91 8.52
CA THR A 70 -18.59 -7.13 7.22
C THR A 70 -19.59 -7.06 6.07
N PRO A 71 -19.14 -6.98 4.81
CA PRO A 71 -20.05 -6.86 3.66
C PRO A 71 -21.01 -8.05 3.48
N ASP A 72 -20.66 -9.23 4.00
CA ASP A 72 -21.49 -10.44 4.04
C ASP A 72 -22.40 -10.53 5.28
N GLY A 73 -22.47 -9.46 6.09
CA GLY A 73 -23.35 -9.35 7.25
C GLY A 73 -22.80 -9.97 8.54
N LYS A 74 -21.59 -10.53 8.54
CA LYS A 74 -20.98 -11.12 9.74
C LYS A 74 -20.48 -10.04 10.69
N MET A 75 -20.83 -10.18 11.96
CA MET A 75 -20.34 -9.29 13.02
C MET A 75 -19.03 -9.80 13.63
N MET A 76 -18.07 -8.90 13.83
CA MET A 76 -16.77 -9.16 14.45
C MET A 76 -16.46 -8.12 15.51
N LYS A 77 -16.00 -8.56 16.67
CA LYS A 77 -15.46 -7.65 17.70
C LYS A 77 -14.15 -7.04 17.22
N VAL A 78 -13.98 -5.75 17.49
CA VAL A 78 -12.78 -5.01 17.11
C VAL A 78 -12.42 -4.02 18.22
N GLU A 79 -11.13 -3.85 18.45
CA GLU A 79 -10.58 -2.74 19.23
C GLU A 79 -10.10 -1.65 18.26
N VAL A 80 -10.51 -0.42 18.50
CA VAL A 80 -10.26 0.70 17.59
C VAL A 80 -9.51 1.80 18.32
N ARG A 81 -8.47 2.37 17.70
CA ARG A 81 -7.80 3.54 18.26
C ARG A 81 -7.44 4.58 17.20
N PRO A 82 -7.31 5.86 17.59
CA PRO A 82 -6.67 6.87 16.76
C PRO A 82 -5.23 6.48 16.38
N ARG A 83 -4.80 6.85 15.17
CA ARG A 83 -3.42 6.71 14.68
C ARG A 83 -2.95 7.94 13.90
N GLY A 84 -1.67 7.96 13.54
CA GLY A 84 -1.03 9.02 12.74
C GLY A 84 -0.56 10.19 13.61
N LYS A 85 0.60 10.80 13.32
CA LYS A 85 1.11 11.91 14.15
C LYS A 85 0.47 13.25 13.76
N PHE A 86 0.50 13.56 12.47
CA PHE A 86 0.02 14.83 11.92
C PHE A 86 -1.51 14.93 11.91
N ARG A 87 -2.18 13.96 11.27
CA ARG A 87 -3.65 13.96 11.12
C ARG A 87 -4.43 13.96 12.45
N ARG A 88 -3.87 13.45 13.56
CA ARG A 88 -4.52 13.57 14.89
C ARG A 88 -4.61 15.01 15.38
N ARG A 89 -3.70 15.89 14.95
CA ARG A 89 -3.65 17.31 15.33
C ARG A 89 -4.49 18.17 14.39
N THR A 90 -4.51 17.83 13.10
CA THR A 90 -5.08 18.68 12.06
C THR A 90 -6.49 18.27 11.62
N CYS A 91 -6.83 16.98 11.65
CA CYS A 91 -8.13 16.48 11.19
C CYS A 91 -9.18 16.51 12.29
N GLU A 92 -10.44 16.65 11.88
CA GLU A 92 -11.61 16.49 12.76
C GLU A 92 -11.68 15.04 13.25
N THR A 93 -11.66 14.08 12.32
CA THR A 93 -11.62 12.65 12.60
C THR A 93 -10.22 12.09 12.30
N PRO A 94 -9.51 11.50 13.27
CA PRO A 94 -8.21 10.90 13.02
C PRO A 94 -8.35 9.60 12.21
N PRO A 95 -7.32 9.19 11.45
CA PRO A 95 -7.29 7.84 10.90
C PRO A 95 -7.25 6.82 12.05
N LEU A 96 -7.79 5.63 11.79
CA LEU A 96 -7.98 4.58 12.80
C LEU A 96 -7.04 3.39 12.57
N LYS A 97 -6.67 2.73 13.67
CA LYS A 97 -6.13 1.38 13.65
C LYS A 97 -7.19 0.44 14.21
N LEU A 98 -7.60 -0.51 13.38
CA LEU A 98 -8.47 -1.62 13.78
C LEU A 98 -7.61 -2.78 14.26
N LYS A 99 -7.97 -3.38 15.39
CA LYS A 99 -7.28 -4.53 15.95
C LYS A 99 -8.30 -5.61 16.32
N PHE A 100 -8.15 -6.77 15.71
CA PHE A 100 -8.98 -7.94 15.96
C PHE A 100 -8.30 -8.88 16.96
N SER A 101 -9.10 -9.68 17.66
CA SER A 101 -8.59 -10.75 18.50
C SER A 101 -8.07 -11.90 17.63
N LYS A 102 -6.80 -12.30 17.81
CA LYS A 102 -6.24 -13.47 17.10
C LYS A 102 -7.02 -14.76 17.38
N LYS A 103 -7.63 -14.87 18.57
CA LYS A 103 -8.52 -16.00 18.93
C LYS A 103 -9.77 -16.00 18.05
N ASP A 104 -10.41 -14.84 17.89
CA ASP A 104 -11.65 -14.71 17.12
C ASP A 104 -11.39 -14.90 15.63
N LEU A 105 -10.25 -14.42 15.13
CA LEU A 105 -9.81 -14.67 13.75
C LEU A 105 -9.62 -16.17 13.47
N ARG A 106 -8.96 -16.91 14.37
CA ARG A 106 -8.82 -18.37 14.23
C ARG A 106 -10.16 -19.08 14.27
N ALA A 107 -11.07 -18.68 15.16
CA ALA A 107 -12.42 -19.23 15.24
C ALA A 107 -13.22 -18.97 13.96
N ALA A 108 -12.97 -17.82 13.30
CA ALA A 108 -13.51 -17.48 12.00
C ALA A 108 -12.77 -18.11 10.80
N GLN A 109 -11.80 -18.99 11.04
CA GLN A 109 -10.93 -19.62 10.04
C GLN A 109 -10.12 -18.64 9.18
N LEU A 110 -9.85 -17.45 9.71
CA LEU A 110 -9.02 -16.43 9.08
C LEU A 110 -7.55 -16.57 9.50
N ASP A 111 -6.67 -15.90 8.75
CA ASP A 111 -5.31 -15.65 9.20
C ASP A 111 -5.30 -14.78 10.48
N THR A 112 -4.20 -14.84 11.23
CA THR A 112 -3.98 -14.09 12.47
C THR A 112 -3.36 -12.71 12.29
N PHE A 113 -3.15 -12.23 11.06
CA PHE A 113 -2.89 -10.80 10.81
C PHE A 113 -4.08 -9.97 11.29
N ASN A 114 -3.90 -9.35 12.45
CA ASN A 114 -5.02 -8.85 13.24
C ASN A 114 -5.12 -7.33 13.28
N GLU A 115 -4.27 -6.62 12.55
CA GLU A 115 -4.33 -5.16 12.46
C GLU A 115 -4.64 -4.72 11.04
N VAL A 116 -5.51 -3.72 10.90
CA VAL A 116 -5.81 -3.04 9.64
C VAL A 116 -5.78 -1.54 9.88
N LYS A 117 -5.19 -0.79 8.95
CA LYS A 117 -5.18 0.67 8.98
C LYS A 117 -6.36 1.19 8.17
N MET A 118 -7.16 2.08 8.77
CA MET A 118 -8.27 2.75 8.09
C MET A 118 -8.00 4.26 8.09
N VAL A 119 -7.96 4.86 6.92
CA VAL A 119 -7.95 6.31 6.73
C VAL A 119 -9.39 6.75 6.53
N ILE A 120 -9.78 7.78 7.25
CA ILE A 120 -11.12 8.40 7.24
C ILE A 120 -10.95 9.81 6.65
N PRO A 121 -11.98 10.37 5.98
CA PRO A 121 -11.97 11.77 5.57
C PRO A 121 -11.54 12.68 6.72
N CYS A 122 -10.58 13.56 6.44
CA CYS A 122 -9.97 14.44 7.44
C CYS A 122 -10.97 15.51 7.94
N PHE A 123 -11.89 15.92 7.06
CA PHE A 123 -12.93 16.92 7.28
C PHE A 123 -14.30 16.30 7.04
N ASN A 124 -15.32 16.73 7.78
CA ASN A 124 -16.71 16.29 7.60
C ASN A 124 -17.42 17.08 6.49
N ASP A 125 -16.79 17.17 5.32
CA ASP A 125 -17.32 17.83 4.13
C ASP A 125 -16.92 17.06 2.85
N PRO A 126 -17.47 17.41 1.67
CA PRO A 126 -17.11 16.72 0.43
C PRO A 126 -15.60 16.78 0.10
N GLN A 127 -14.90 17.85 0.49
CA GLN A 127 -13.46 17.98 0.24
C GLN A 127 -12.67 16.91 1.01
N GLY A 128 -13.09 16.55 2.22
CA GLY A 128 -12.48 15.47 2.99
C GLY A 128 -12.47 14.13 2.24
N GLU A 129 -13.59 13.75 1.63
CA GLU A 129 -13.68 12.53 0.81
C GLU A 129 -12.87 12.66 -0.49
N GLU A 130 -12.90 13.81 -1.15
CA GLU A 130 -12.10 14.05 -2.36
C GLU A 130 -10.61 13.85 -2.11
N LEU A 131 -10.07 14.37 -1.00
CA LEU A 131 -8.66 14.20 -0.63
C LEU A 131 -8.31 12.73 -0.39
N LEU A 132 -9.20 12.00 0.29
CA LEU A 132 -9.03 10.56 0.53
C LEU A 132 -9.02 9.77 -0.79
N LEU A 133 -9.92 10.09 -1.72
CA LEU A 133 -9.99 9.43 -3.02
C LEU A 133 -8.73 9.70 -3.86
N ARG A 134 -8.18 10.91 -3.81
CA ARG A 134 -6.89 11.24 -4.47
C ARG A 134 -5.73 10.41 -3.90
N GLU A 135 -5.66 10.30 -2.57
CA GLU A 135 -4.63 9.50 -1.89
C GLU A 135 -4.75 8.01 -2.27
N TYR A 136 -5.97 7.49 -2.28
CA TYR A 136 -6.25 6.12 -2.69
C TYR A 136 -5.81 5.85 -4.15
N VAL A 137 -6.07 6.75 -5.08
CA VAL A 137 -5.61 6.62 -6.48
C VAL A 137 -4.10 6.53 -6.56
N ALA A 138 -3.34 7.31 -5.76
CA ALA A 138 -1.88 7.22 -5.72
C ALA A 138 -1.43 5.80 -5.30
N TYR A 139 -2.04 5.22 -4.28
CA TYR A 139 -1.74 3.83 -3.90
C TYR A 139 -2.04 2.84 -5.03
N ARG A 140 -3.21 2.97 -5.69
CA ARG A 140 -3.61 2.08 -6.79
C ARG A 140 -2.68 2.15 -7.98
N MET A 141 -2.22 3.35 -8.32
CA MET A 141 -1.20 3.58 -9.35
C MET A 141 0.10 2.85 -9.01
N TYR A 142 0.61 2.98 -7.78
CA TYR A 142 1.85 2.30 -7.39
C TYR A 142 1.71 0.78 -7.39
N GLU A 143 0.56 0.24 -6.97
CA GLU A 143 0.25 -1.20 -7.07
C GLU A 143 0.31 -1.73 -8.53
N GLN A 144 0.08 -0.89 -9.55
CA GLN A 144 0.24 -1.27 -10.97
C GLN A 144 1.71 -1.33 -11.43
N LEU A 145 2.59 -0.61 -10.73
CA LEU A 145 3.99 -0.44 -11.11
C LEU A 145 4.91 -1.45 -10.41
N SER A 146 4.59 -1.84 -9.18
CA SER A 146 5.43 -2.76 -8.41
C SER A 146 4.62 -3.70 -7.49
N PRO A 147 5.00 -4.99 -7.41
CA PRO A 147 4.44 -5.90 -6.40
C PRO A 147 4.89 -5.52 -4.97
N TYR A 148 6.02 -4.80 -4.84
CA TYR A 148 6.53 -4.27 -3.58
C TYR A 148 5.81 -2.97 -3.22
N SER A 149 4.51 -3.07 -2.99
CA SER A 149 3.57 -1.98 -2.72
C SER A 149 2.71 -2.31 -1.51
N VAL A 150 2.17 -1.30 -0.82
CA VAL A 150 1.13 -1.50 0.20
C VAL A 150 -0.21 -1.68 -0.51
N ARG A 151 -0.96 -2.74 -0.20
CA ARG A 151 -2.32 -2.88 -0.76
C ARG A 151 -3.26 -1.84 -0.15
N ALA A 152 -3.95 -1.11 -1.03
CA ALA A 152 -4.96 -0.13 -0.68
C ALA A 152 -6.31 -0.52 -1.29
N ARG A 153 -7.38 -0.45 -0.51
CA ARG A 153 -8.74 -0.73 -0.97
C ARG A 153 -9.70 0.31 -0.44
N LEU A 154 -10.71 0.63 -1.23
CA LEU A 154 -11.76 1.58 -0.90
C LEU A 154 -12.97 0.84 -0.33
N VAL A 155 -13.51 1.32 0.78
CA VAL A 155 -14.75 0.79 1.39
C VAL A 155 -15.69 1.94 1.71
N ARG A 156 -17.00 1.67 1.75
CA ARG A 156 -17.98 2.60 2.31
C ARG A 156 -18.25 2.22 3.75
N VAL A 157 -18.04 3.15 4.68
CA VAL A 157 -18.21 2.89 6.12
C VAL A 157 -19.41 3.63 6.64
N ILE A 158 -20.33 2.88 7.25
CA ILE A 158 -21.40 3.42 8.08
C ILE A 158 -20.89 3.44 9.51
N PHE A 159 -20.75 4.62 10.11
CA PHE A 159 -20.37 4.74 11.51
C PHE A 159 -21.62 4.79 12.38
N ARG A 160 -21.77 3.81 13.28
CA ARG A 160 -22.81 3.80 14.30
C ARG A 160 -22.22 4.27 15.62
N ASP A 161 -22.51 5.51 16.00
CA ASP A 161 -21.96 6.11 17.22
C ASP A 161 -22.80 5.71 18.42
N ARG A 162 -22.21 4.92 19.32
CA ARG A 162 -22.88 4.42 20.54
C ARG A 162 -23.09 5.49 21.59
N HIS A 163 -22.41 6.63 21.49
CA HIS A 163 -22.53 7.73 22.44
C HIS A 163 -23.84 8.50 22.27
N VAL A 164 -24.18 8.80 21.02
CA VAL A 164 -25.36 9.59 20.63
C VAL A 164 -26.45 8.73 19.99
N GLU A 165 -26.23 7.41 19.92
CA GLU A 165 -27.12 6.41 19.31
C GLU A 165 -27.55 6.76 17.88
N GLN A 166 -26.60 7.27 17.08
CA GLN A 166 -26.87 7.76 15.72
C GLN A 166 -25.97 7.11 14.68
N ASP A 167 -26.57 6.75 13.54
CA ASP A 167 -25.85 6.36 12.33
C ASP A 167 -25.43 7.62 11.56
N ARG A 168 -24.14 7.70 11.22
CA ARG A 168 -23.62 8.73 10.30
C ARG A 168 -23.82 8.29 8.86
N ALA A 169 -23.89 9.27 7.96
CA ALA A 169 -23.94 9.00 6.52
C ALA A 169 -22.75 8.14 6.08
N PRO A 170 -22.94 7.17 5.16
CA PRO A 170 -21.85 6.33 4.69
C PRO A 170 -20.83 7.12 3.88
N VAL A 171 -19.59 7.15 4.35
CA VAL A 171 -18.45 7.84 3.71
C VAL A 171 -17.46 6.84 3.12
N TYR A 172 -16.71 7.24 2.11
CA TYR A 172 -15.57 6.45 1.66
C TYR A 172 -14.43 6.48 2.68
N CYS A 173 -13.86 5.31 2.96
CA CYS A 173 -12.65 5.14 3.75
C CYS A 173 -11.61 4.32 2.98
N LEU A 174 -10.34 4.62 3.22
CA LEU A 174 -9.20 3.95 2.61
C LEU A 174 -8.65 2.91 3.60
N MET A 175 -8.69 1.64 3.21
CA MET A 175 -8.13 0.52 3.95
C MET A 175 -6.73 0.22 3.44
N LEU A 176 -5.76 0.20 4.35
CA LEU A 176 -4.36 -0.11 4.05
C LEU A 176 -3.92 -1.40 4.76
N GLU A 177 -3.28 -2.27 3.99
CA GLU A 177 -2.62 -3.48 4.50
C GLU A 177 -1.61 -3.12 5.59
N HIS A 178 -1.61 -3.90 6.67
CA HIS A 178 -0.66 -3.71 7.77
C HIS A 178 0.69 -4.34 7.46
N LYS A 179 1.75 -3.84 8.10
CA LYS A 179 3.14 -4.26 7.83
C LYS A 179 3.37 -5.77 7.98
N GLU A 180 2.76 -6.41 8.98
CA GLU A 180 2.92 -7.87 9.21
C GLU A 180 2.37 -8.69 8.03
N GLN A 181 1.26 -8.23 7.45
CA GLN A 181 0.65 -8.89 6.30
C GLN A 181 1.45 -8.61 5.02
N LEU A 182 1.99 -7.40 4.87
CA LEU A 182 2.89 -7.03 3.79
C LEU A 182 4.17 -7.88 3.81
N GLU A 183 4.81 -8.03 4.98
CA GLU A 183 5.98 -8.88 5.21
C GLU A 183 5.71 -10.33 4.79
N ALA A 184 4.57 -10.88 5.21
CA ALA A 184 4.19 -12.25 4.85
C ALA A 184 3.91 -12.40 3.35
N ARG A 185 3.20 -11.45 2.72
CA ARG A 185 2.89 -11.48 1.28
C ARG A 185 4.15 -11.39 0.42
N LEU A 186 5.13 -10.60 0.86
CA LEU A 186 6.39 -10.39 0.14
C LEU A 186 7.52 -11.30 0.62
N ASN A 187 7.22 -12.27 1.49
CA ASN A 187 8.18 -13.22 2.05
C ASN A 187 9.46 -12.53 2.56
N GLY A 188 9.30 -11.48 3.35
CA GLY A 188 10.40 -10.65 3.82
C GLY A 188 10.14 -10.00 5.16
N HIS A 189 11.11 -9.22 5.62
CA HIS A 189 11.08 -8.54 6.91
C HIS A 189 11.34 -7.04 6.72
N ILE A 190 10.53 -6.21 7.35
CA ILE A 190 10.67 -4.76 7.32
C ILE A 190 11.59 -4.34 8.46
N THR A 191 12.66 -3.64 8.10
CA THR A 191 13.66 -3.15 9.05
C THR A 191 13.55 -1.63 9.17
N SER A 192 13.74 -1.11 10.38
CA SER A 192 14.00 0.32 10.60
C SER A 192 15.50 0.53 10.53
N LEU A 193 15.95 1.25 9.51
CA LEU A 193 17.36 1.58 9.32
C LEU A 193 17.54 3.07 9.54
N PHE A 194 18.63 3.43 10.20
CA PHE A 194 19.16 4.79 10.23
C PHE A 194 20.42 4.78 9.38
N GLU A 195 20.54 5.71 8.43
CA GLU A 195 21.68 5.82 7.50
C GLU A 195 21.87 4.55 6.63
N VAL A 196 20.99 4.39 5.64
CA VAL A 196 21.01 3.25 4.71
C VAL A 196 22.19 3.37 3.73
N PRO A 197 23.14 2.41 3.69
CA PRO A 197 24.19 2.40 2.66
C PRO A 197 23.57 2.24 1.27
N ASP A 198 24.02 3.03 0.29
CA ASP A 198 23.43 3.00 -1.06
C ASP A 198 23.52 1.63 -1.74
N ASP A 199 24.59 0.88 -1.47
CA ASP A 199 24.83 -0.47 -2.02
C ASP A 199 23.93 -1.55 -1.41
N SER A 200 23.28 -1.23 -0.29
CA SER A 200 22.31 -2.08 0.38
C SER A 200 20.91 -2.02 -0.24
N LEU A 201 20.64 -1.08 -1.16
CA LEU A 201 19.34 -0.92 -1.80
C LEU A 201 19.24 -1.68 -3.12
N GLN A 202 18.05 -2.23 -3.40
CA GLN A 202 17.68 -2.69 -4.73
C GLN A 202 17.46 -1.47 -5.64
N THR A 203 18.43 -1.22 -6.51
CA THR A 203 18.54 0.00 -7.32
C THR A 203 17.29 0.26 -8.16
N ASP A 204 16.80 -0.73 -8.92
CA ASP A 204 15.67 -0.54 -9.83
C ASP A 204 14.36 -0.26 -9.09
N GLN A 205 14.12 -0.96 -7.98
CA GLN A 205 12.95 -0.74 -7.13
C GLN A 205 12.98 0.65 -6.48
N THR A 206 14.17 1.10 -6.07
CA THR A 206 14.36 2.43 -5.47
C THR A 206 14.18 3.53 -6.51
N ALA A 207 14.75 3.35 -7.70
CA ALA A 207 14.56 4.27 -8.83
C ALA A 207 13.08 4.40 -9.24
N LEU A 208 12.34 3.28 -9.26
CA LEU A 208 10.90 3.27 -9.53
C LEU A 208 10.12 4.03 -8.45
N MET A 209 10.43 3.80 -7.18
CA MET A 209 9.83 4.54 -6.07
C MET A 209 10.09 6.05 -6.19
N ILE A 210 11.33 6.46 -6.45
CA ILE A 210 11.71 7.88 -6.63
C ILE A 210 10.96 8.51 -7.79
N MET A 211 10.94 7.86 -8.96
CA MET A 211 10.27 8.39 -10.14
C MET A 211 8.76 8.49 -9.93
N PHE A 212 8.16 7.54 -9.22
CA PHE A 212 6.76 7.59 -8.83
C PHE A 212 6.47 8.75 -7.87
N GLN A 213 7.27 8.92 -6.81
CA GLN A 213 7.12 10.03 -5.87
C GLN A 213 7.26 11.38 -6.59
N TYR A 214 8.21 11.49 -7.54
CA TYR A 214 8.36 12.65 -8.40
C TYR A 214 7.12 12.88 -9.29
N MET A 215 6.57 11.83 -9.92
CA MET A 215 5.36 11.91 -10.74
C MET A 215 4.17 12.50 -9.97
N ILE A 216 3.93 12.01 -8.75
CA ILE A 216 2.83 12.51 -7.91
C ILE A 216 3.19 13.82 -7.17
N GLY A 217 4.43 14.31 -7.30
CA GLY A 217 4.95 15.50 -6.63
C GLY A 217 4.97 15.36 -5.11
N ASN A 218 5.42 14.21 -4.61
CA ASN A 218 5.60 13.98 -3.18
C ASN A 218 7.05 14.21 -2.78
N THR A 219 7.26 15.15 -1.86
CA THR A 219 8.56 15.44 -1.24
C THR A 219 8.60 15.09 0.24
N ASP A 220 7.51 14.57 0.80
CA ASP A 220 7.42 14.16 2.20
C ASP A 220 7.82 12.69 2.36
N TRP A 221 9.07 12.36 2.07
CA TRP A 221 9.68 11.06 2.35
C TRP A 221 11.21 11.21 2.43
N SER A 222 11.91 10.24 2.99
CA SER A 222 13.39 10.19 2.94
C SER A 222 13.93 8.77 3.06
N LEU A 223 14.96 8.46 2.27
CA LEU A 223 15.72 7.21 2.38
C LEU A 223 16.62 7.19 3.62
N ALA A 224 17.19 8.34 4.00
CA ALA A 224 18.19 8.43 5.06
C ALA A 224 17.63 8.09 6.46
N ASP A 225 16.39 8.53 6.73
CA ASP A 225 15.69 8.30 8.01
C ASP A 225 14.52 7.31 7.90
N GLY A 226 14.28 6.74 6.70
CA GLY A 226 13.19 5.80 6.45
C GLY A 226 11.79 6.39 6.57
N ARG A 227 11.63 7.71 6.42
CA ARG A 227 10.32 8.38 6.51
C ARG A 227 9.44 8.09 5.29
N ASN A 228 8.19 7.71 5.56
CA ASN A 228 7.14 7.44 4.57
C ASN A 228 7.51 6.37 3.53
N LEU A 229 8.35 5.42 3.94
CA LEU A 229 8.68 4.20 3.19
C LEU A 229 9.01 3.05 4.15
N TYR A 230 8.86 1.81 3.68
CA TYR A 230 9.41 0.64 4.34
C TYR A 230 10.66 0.15 3.60
N MET A 231 11.64 -0.31 4.38
CA MET A 231 12.80 -1.05 3.87
C MET A 231 12.57 -2.53 4.11
N LEU A 232 12.24 -3.29 3.07
CA LEU A 232 11.94 -4.72 3.17
C LEU A 232 13.13 -5.55 2.69
N LEU A 233 13.64 -6.43 3.55
CA LEU A 233 14.60 -7.46 3.17
C LEU A 233 13.86 -8.75 2.85
N GLU A 234 13.82 -9.12 1.57
CA GLU A 234 13.22 -10.36 1.11
C GLU A 234 14.09 -11.56 1.52
N LYS A 235 13.45 -12.68 1.87
CA LYS A 235 14.18 -13.88 2.29
C LYS A 235 15.12 -14.37 1.19
N GLY A 236 16.41 -14.48 1.50
CA GLY A 236 17.46 -14.86 0.54
C GLY A 236 18.06 -13.70 -0.25
N SER A 237 17.57 -12.47 -0.06
CA SER A 237 18.21 -11.27 -0.58
C SER A 237 19.19 -10.68 0.43
N ASN A 238 20.19 -9.94 -0.06
CA ASN A 238 21.10 -9.12 0.74
C ASN A 238 20.85 -7.61 0.56
N ARG A 239 19.81 -7.24 -0.19
CA ARG A 239 19.48 -5.84 -0.48
C ARG A 239 18.03 -5.54 -0.14
N TYR A 240 17.81 -4.37 0.43
CA TYR A 240 16.50 -3.86 0.79
C TYR A 240 15.72 -3.36 -0.42
N ARG A 241 14.43 -3.62 -0.42
CA ARG A 241 13.47 -3.07 -1.38
C ARG A 241 12.66 -1.97 -0.70
N THR A 242 12.62 -0.81 -1.32
CA THR A 242 11.87 0.34 -0.82
C THR A 242 10.40 0.23 -1.19
N ILE A 243 9.51 0.43 -0.23
CA ILE A 243 8.05 0.39 -0.41
C ILE A 243 7.46 1.71 0.11
N PRO A 244 7.07 2.65 -0.76
CA PRO A 244 6.53 3.93 -0.35
C PRO A 244 5.11 3.81 0.22
N TYR A 245 4.76 4.69 1.16
CA TYR A 245 3.41 4.86 1.70
C TYR A 245 3.22 6.30 2.21
N ASP A 246 2.03 6.68 2.66
CA ASP A 246 1.68 8.03 3.12
C ASP A 246 1.81 9.06 1.97
N PHE A 247 0.81 9.06 1.08
CA PHE A 247 0.81 9.92 -0.13
C PHE A 247 0.00 11.21 0.03
N ASP A 248 -0.53 11.49 1.22
CA ASP A 248 -1.46 12.61 1.44
C ASP A 248 -0.81 13.99 1.33
N PHE A 249 0.51 14.06 1.52
CA PHE A 249 1.32 15.27 1.32
C PHE A 249 1.77 15.49 -0.13
N SER A 250 1.32 14.66 -1.08
CA SER A 250 1.71 14.77 -2.49
C SER A 250 0.99 15.91 -3.22
N GLY A 251 1.62 16.45 -4.25
CA GLY A 251 1.02 17.39 -5.20
C GLY A 251 -0.24 16.85 -5.90
N LEU A 252 -0.32 15.53 -6.12
CA LEU A 252 -1.51 14.89 -6.69
C LEU A 252 -2.71 14.97 -5.73
N VAL A 253 -2.48 14.79 -4.43
CA VAL A 253 -3.53 14.94 -3.41
C VAL A 253 -3.85 16.41 -3.18
N SER A 254 -2.81 17.26 -3.10
CA SER A 254 -2.93 18.71 -2.93
C SER A 254 -3.80 19.06 -1.71
N ALA A 255 -3.59 18.36 -0.59
CA ALA A 255 -4.34 18.64 0.64
C ALA A 255 -4.04 20.07 1.14
N PRO A 256 -5.04 20.80 1.65
CA PRO A 256 -4.87 22.18 2.09
C PRO A 256 -3.95 22.31 3.31
N TYR A 257 -3.79 21.23 4.07
CA TYR A 257 -2.87 21.14 5.20
C TYR A 257 -1.44 20.73 4.82
N ALA A 258 -1.23 20.26 3.58
CA ALA A 258 0.09 19.81 3.15
C ALA A 258 0.98 21.03 2.91
N VAL A 259 2.21 20.94 3.40
CA VAL A 259 3.25 21.96 3.19
C VAL A 259 4.41 21.35 2.44
N PRO A 260 5.06 22.08 1.52
CA PRO A 260 6.21 21.55 0.82
C PRO A 260 7.38 21.31 1.77
N ASN A 261 8.26 20.37 1.43
CA ASN A 261 9.49 20.17 2.19
C ASN A 261 10.37 21.42 2.06
N SER A 262 10.67 22.07 3.19
CA SER A 262 11.44 23.32 3.25
C SER A 262 12.83 23.22 2.63
N GLU A 263 13.42 22.02 2.60
CA GLU A 263 14.76 21.80 2.05
C GLU A 263 14.79 21.85 0.52
N THR A 264 13.64 21.61 -0.14
CA THR A 264 13.55 21.59 -1.60
C THR A 264 13.49 22.98 -2.24
N GLY A 265 13.18 24.02 -1.45
CA GLY A 265 12.99 25.39 -1.94
C GLY A 265 11.72 25.60 -2.79
N ILE A 266 10.88 24.57 -2.99
CA ILE A 266 9.61 24.72 -3.71
C ILE A 266 8.59 25.49 -2.86
N LYS A 267 7.74 26.28 -3.52
CA LYS A 267 6.78 27.18 -2.86
C LYS A 267 5.38 26.58 -2.72
N LYS A 268 5.05 25.58 -3.53
CA LYS A 268 3.73 24.94 -3.58
C LYS A 268 3.89 23.42 -3.64
N VAL A 269 2.99 22.69 -2.97
CA VAL A 269 3.04 21.22 -2.89
C VAL A 269 2.89 20.56 -4.27
N GLN A 270 2.22 21.22 -5.22
CA GLN A 270 2.07 20.73 -6.59
C GLN A 270 3.33 20.95 -7.45
N GLN A 271 4.35 21.66 -6.96
CA GLN A 271 5.63 21.73 -7.67
C GLN A 271 6.37 20.41 -7.46
N ARG A 272 6.88 19.84 -8.55
CA ARG A 272 7.66 18.60 -8.47
C ARG A 272 9.12 18.92 -8.19
N TYR A 273 9.70 18.15 -7.28
CA TYR A 273 11.12 18.14 -7.00
C TYR A 273 11.57 16.69 -6.88
N MET A 274 12.56 16.28 -7.68
CA MET A 274 13.05 14.90 -7.64
C MET A 274 14.10 14.75 -6.55
N ILE A 275 13.80 13.98 -5.51
CA ILE A 275 14.78 13.58 -4.50
C ILE A 275 15.45 12.31 -5.02
N ALA A 276 16.57 12.47 -5.72
CA ALA A 276 17.18 11.38 -6.48
C ALA A 276 18.26 10.61 -5.71
N GLY A 277 18.90 11.23 -4.72
CA GLY A 277 20.02 10.65 -4.01
C GLY A 277 21.12 10.18 -4.95
N HIS A 278 21.83 9.15 -4.50
CA HIS A 278 22.92 8.50 -5.24
C HIS A 278 22.44 7.45 -6.27
N ILE A 279 21.14 7.39 -6.59
CA ILE A 279 20.62 6.41 -7.53
C ILE A 279 21.21 6.61 -8.94
N PRO A 280 21.62 5.56 -9.68
CA PRO A 280 22.12 5.73 -11.04
C PRO A 280 21.08 6.36 -11.97
N LYS A 281 21.54 7.24 -12.85
CA LYS A 281 20.71 7.91 -13.86
C LYS A 281 19.99 6.89 -14.74
N GLU A 282 20.68 5.83 -15.13
CA GLU A 282 20.19 4.79 -16.03
C GLU A 282 19.00 4.05 -15.40
N ALA A 283 19.04 3.82 -14.08
CA ALA A 283 17.94 3.22 -13.34
C ALA A 283 16.72 4.16 -13.30
N LEU A 284 16.91 5.47 -13.10
CA LEU A 284 15.82 6.45 -13.18
C LEU A 284 15.21 6.53 -14.58
N GLN A 285 16.03 6.43 -15.63
CA GLN A 285 15.55 6.38 -17.01
C GLN A 285 14.76 5.09 -17.30
N GLN A 286 15.16 3.95 -16.72
CA GLN A 286 14.38 2.72 -16.82
C GLN A 286 13.04 2.85 -16.10
N ALA A 287 13.04 3.42 -14.89
CA ALA A 287 11.82 3.72 -14.13
C ALA A 287 10.87 4.66 -14.90
N SER A 288 11.38 5.72 -15.53
CA SER A 288 10.54 6.64 -16.31
C SER A 288 9.93 5.95 -17.53
N ARG A 289 10.68 5.10 -18.23
CA ARG A 289 10.15 4.30 -19.36
C ARG A 289 9.06 3.33 -18.91
N LEU A 290 9.24 2.66 -17.76
CA LEU A 290 8.21 1.79 -17.18
C LEU A 290 6.93 2.58 -16.87
N ILE A 291 7.05 3.71 -16.18
CA ILE A 291 5.90 4.57 -15.88
C ILE A 291 5.22 5.08 -17.15
N GLU A 292 5.97 5.56 -18.15
CA GLU A 292 5.42 6.01 -19.44
C GLU A 292 4.66 4.87 -20.15
N SER A 293 5.21 3.65 -20.15
CA SER A 293 4.54 2.48 -20.73
C SER A 293 3.21 2.13 -20.04
N LYS A 294 3.01 2.62 -18.82
CA LYS A 294 1.79 2.46 -18.02
C LYS A 294 0.90 3.70 -18.00
N ARG A 295 1.23 4.75 -18.77
CA ARG A 295 0.54 6.04 -18.76
C ARG A 295 -0.98 5.94 -18.82
N LEU A 296 -1.53 5.20 -19.80
CA LEU A 296 -2.98 5.07 -19.95
C LEU A 296 -3.62 4.35 -18.75
N ASP A 297 -3.04 3.22 -18.32
CA ASP A 297 -3.50 2.46 -17.15
C ASP A 297 -3.50 3.35 -15.89
N LEU A 298 -2.48 4.18 -15.71
CA LEU A 298 -2.37 5.10 -14.57
C LEU A 298 -3.44 6.20 -14.64
N LEU A 299 -3.63 6.83 -15.79
CA LEU A 299 -4.64 7.89 -15.96
C LEU A 299 -6.08 7.37 -15.83
N GLU A 300 -6.33 6.11 -16.16
CA GLU A 300 -7.64 5.47 -15.98
C GLU A 300 -8.07 5.46 -14.51
N TRP A 301 -7.13 5.32 -13.57
CA TRP A 301 -7.45 5.36 -12.13
C TRP A 301 -8.05 6.70 -11.67
N CYS A 302 -7.75 7.81 -12.37
CA CYS A 302 -8.36 9.11 -12.07
C CYS A 302 -9.85 9.15 -12.44
N ASN A 303 -10.30 8.28 -13.35
CA ASN A 303 -11.63 8.34 -13.97
C ASN A 303 -12.58 7.23 -13.49
N LYS A 304 -12.28 6.61 -12.35
CA LYS A 304 -13.13 5.56 -11.78
C LYS A 304 -14.47 6.13 -11.30
N PRO A 305 -15.56 5.32 -11.27
CA PRO A 305 -16.92 5.84 -11.05
C PRO A 305 -17.15 6.57 -9.71
N TYR A 306 -16.34 6.28 -8.69
CA TYR A 306 -16.41 6.94 -7.38
C TYR A 306 -15.73 8.32 -7.37
N MET A 307 -15.00 8.71 -8.42
CA MET A 307 -14.29 9.99 -8.49
C MET A 307 -15.17 11.08 -9.12
N PRO A 308 -15.37 12.24 -8.47
CA PRO A 308 -16.06 13.37 -9.09
C PRO A 308 -15.33 13.88 -10.34
N LYS A 309 -16.07 14.23 -11.40
CA LYS A 309 -15.51 14.56 -12.73
C LYS A 309 -14.52 15.73 -12.72
N ASN A 310 -14.81 16.77 -11.94
CA ASN A 310 -13.92 17.93 -11.78
C ASN A 310 -12.59 17.52 -11.12
N ILE A 311 -12.64 16.63 -10.15
CA ILE A 311 -11.47 16.11 -9.44
C ILE A 311 -10.66 15.19 -10.36
N ALA A 312 -11.34 14.25 -11.04
CA ALA A 312 -10.74 13.40 -12.06
C ALA A 312 -9.97 14.22 -13.10
N LYS A 313 -10.60 15.25 -13.66
CA LYS A 313 -9.97 16.16 -14.63
C LYS A 313 -8.72 16.82 -14.06
N GLY A 314 -8.78 17.37 -12.84
CA GLY A 314 -7.64 18.01 -12.19
C GLY A 314 -6.46 17.05 -11.99
N MET A 315 -6.73 15.84 -11.51
CA MET A 315 -5.71 14.79 -11.33
C MET A 315 -5.09 14.36 -12.65
N THR A 316 -5.93 14.11 -13.66
CA THR A 316 -5.47 13.75 -15.02
C THR A 316 -4.58 14.85 -15.58
N THR A 317 -5.00 16.12 -15.54
CA THR A 317 -4.16 17.25 -16.00
C THR A 317 -2.84 17.33 -15.24
N TYR A 318 -2.86 17.12 -13.92
CA TYR A 318 -1.65 17.14 -13.13
C TYR A 318 -0.69 16.02 -13.54
N LEU A 319 -1.16 14.79 -13.73
CA LEU A 319 -0.32 13.67 -14.18
C LEU A 319 0.15 13.82 -15.63
N GLU A 320 -0.70 14.33 -16.51
CA GLU A 320 -0.32 14.62 -17.91
C GLU A 320 0.85 15.61 -17.98
N SER A 321 0.89 16.61 -17.09
CA SER A 321 2.04 17.52 -17.01
C SER A 321 3.36 16.82 -16.64
N PHE A 322 3.33 15.69 -15.90
CA PHE A 322 4.52 14.88 -15.66
C PHE A 322 4.99 14.17 -16.92
N PHE A 323 4.07 13.55 -17.66
CA PHE A 323 4.41 12.85 -18.90
C PHE A 323 4.93 13.82 -19.98
N GLN A 324 4.35 15.02 -20.05
CA GLN A 324 4.88 16.10 -20.89
C GLN A 324 6.32 16.49 -20.48
N LEU A 325 6.61 16.62 -19.17
CA LEU A 325 7.96 16.92 -18.69
C LEU A 325 8.97 15.83 -19.10
N LEU A 326 8.59 14.56 -19.13
CA LEU A 326 9.47 13.46 -19.58
C LEU A 326 9.79 13.53 -21.07
N GLN A 327 8.95 14.17 -21.88
CA GLN A 327 9.19 14.38 -23.31
C GLN A 327 10.09 15.60 -23.57
N GLU A 328 9.94 16.64 -22.74
CA GLU A 328 10.65 17.91 -22.91
C GLU A 328 12.07 17.92 -22.30
N LYS A 329 12.31 17.09 -21.28
CA LYS A 329 13.53 17.15 -20.47
C LYS A 329 14.16 15.77 -20.29
N SER A 330 15.49 15.72 -20.34
CA SER A 330 16.22 14.53 -19.93
C SER A 330 16.17 14.34 -18.41
N ILE A 331 16.38 13.12 -17.93
CA ILE A 331 16.44 12.83 -16.49
C ILE A 331 17.51 13.70 -15.79
N GLU A 332 18.61 14.02 -16.47
CA GLU A 332 19.66 14.90 -15.94
C GLU A 332 19.17 16.32 -15.70
N GLN A 333 18.29 16.83 -16.57
CA GLN A 333 17.69 18.16 -16.41
C GLN A 333 16.61 18.19 -15.34
N LEU A 334 16.00 17.04 -15.04
CA LEU A 334 15.00 16.87 -13.98
C LEU A 334 15.64 16.65 -12.60
N ARG A 335 16.89 16.19 -12.57
CA ARG A 335 17.65 16.03 -11.34
C ARG A 335 18.04 17.40 -10.76
N PRO A 336 17.85 17.62 -9.45
CA PRO A 336 18.34 18.84 -8.82
C PRO A 336 19.87 18.89 -8.86
N LYS A 337 20.43 20.10 -8.89
CA LYS A 337 21.89 20.35 -8.91
C LYS A 337 22.57 20.14 -7.54
N GLY A 338 21.92 19.44 -6.62
CA GLY A 338 22.41 19.10 -5.27
C GLY A 338 21.50 18.05 -4.65
N ASP A 339 22.06 17.21 -3.78
CA ASP A 339 21.29 16.17 -3.09
C ASP A 339 20.71 16.70 -1.79
N LEU A 340 19.40 16.54 -1.63
CA LEU A 340 18.80 16.54 -0.30
C LEU A 340 19.15 15.19 0.31
N ARG A 341 19.90 15.22 1.42
CA ARG A 341 20.27 14.01 2.16
C ARG A 341 19.07 13.46 2.93
#